data_AF-A0A410DWA7-F1
#
_entry.id   AF-A0A410DWA7-F1
#
_cell.length_a   1.000
_cell.length_b   1.000
_cell.length_c   1.000
_cell.angle_alpha   90.00
_cell.angle_beta   90.00
_cell.angle_gamma   90.00
#
_symmetry.space_group_name_H-M   'P 1'
#
loop_
_entity.id
_entity.type
_entity.pdbx_description
1 polymer ?
#
loop_
_entity_poly.entity_id
_entity_poly.type
_entity_poly.pdbx_seq_one_letter_code
_entity_poly.pdbx_strand_id
1 'polypeptide(L)'
;MRNKLAIITVGIAAILIIGYFKFFSDFSYLVNTKGNITTANSSGSGGTFKGKKGEKVDFFCNSTVKQGNLAIVLKDSNGKVVKNFEANKDYKEQISLDKDGEYDFSVKYENFVGIFDIKCK
;
A
#
# COMPACT_ATOMS: atom_id res chain seq x y z
N MET A 1 32.83 10.46 39.21
CA MET A 1 31.35 10.59 39.05
C MET A 1 30.95 11.18 37.69
N ARG A 2 31.67 12.17 37.16
CA ARG A 2 31.39 12.85 35.87
C ARG A 2 31.28 11.91 34.65
N ASN A 3 32.08 10.85 34.61
CA ASN A 3 32.17 9.91 33.49
C ASN A 3 30.97 8.93 33.46
N LYS A 4 30.44 8.56 34.64
CA LYS A 4 29.27 7.67 34.76
C LYS A 4 27.98 8.36 34.29
N LEU A 5 27.85 9.66 34.59
CA LEU A 5 26.73 10.48 34.11
C LEU A 5 26.75 10.64 32.59
N ALA A 6 27.92 10.88 31.98
CA ALA A 6 28.04 11.01 30.53
C ALA A 6 27.65 9.72 29.76
N ILE A 7 28.02 8.54 30.28
CA ILE A 7 27.66 7.24 29.68
C ILE A 7 26.14 7.00 29.72
N ILE A 8 25.48 7.36 30.82
CA ILE A 8 24.02 7.22 30.97
C ILE A 8 23.31 8.15 29.97
N THR A 9 23.75 9.39 29.82
CA THR A 9 23.14 10.34 28.88
C THR A 9 23.29 9.91 27.42
N VAL A 10 24.46 9.39 27.03
CA VAL A 10 24.68 8.85 25.66
C VAL A 10 23.83 7.60 25.41
N GLY A 11 23.69 6.73 26.42
CA GLY A 11 22.81 5.56 26.33
C GLY A 11 21.34 5.92 26.14
N ILE A 12 20.83 6.88 26.91
CA ILE A 12 19.44 7.37 26.77
C ILE A 12 19.22 8.05 25.41
N ALA A 13 20.17 8.88 24.95
CA ALA A 13 20.09 9.52 23.65
C ALA A 13 20.06 8.48 22.52
N ALA A 14 20.88 7.42 22.58
CA ALA A 14 20.86 6.35 21.59
C ALA A 14 19.52 5.59 21.57
N ILE A 15 18.92 5.29 22.73
CA ILE A 15 17.62 4.62 22.82
C ILE A 15 16.50 5.50 22.25
N LEU A 16 16.53 6.81 22.54
CA LEU A 16 15.56 7.77 21.99
C LEU A 16 15.69 7.90 20.47
N ILE A 17 16.91 7.94 19.94
CA ILE A 17 17.16 8.00 18.49
C ILE A 17 16.65 6.72 17.80
N ILE A 18 16.92 5.54 18.37
CA ILE A 18 16.44 4.26 17.81
C ILE A 18 14.91 4.16 17.89
N GLY A 19 14.31 4.59 19.01
CA GLY A 19 12.86 4.64 19.19
C GLY A 19 12.20 5.60 18.20
N TYR A 20 12.80 6.77 17.98
CA TYR A 20 12.33 7.77 17.03
C TYR A 20 12.44 7.26 15.58
N PHE A 21 13.54 6.57 15.24
CA PHE A 21 13.72 5.96 13.92
C PHE A 21 12.68 4.89 13.60
N LYS A 22 12.36 4.04 14.58
CA LYS A 22 11.30 3.03 14.44
C LYS A 22 9.91 3.67 14.32
N PHE A 23 9.62 4.68 15.13
CA PHE A 23 8.33 5.37 15.08
C PHE A 23 8.10 6.14 13.76
N PHE A 24 9.15 6.68 13.16
CA PHE A 24 9.02 7.45 11.92
C PHE A 24 9.04 6.58 10.65
N SER A 25 9.48 5.32 10.73
CA SER A 25 9.59 4.43 9.55
C SER A 25 8.29 3.73 9.16
N ASP A 26 7.27 3.70 10.02
CA ASP A 26 6.00 2.99 9.80
C ASP A 26 4.99 3.70 8.86
N PHE A 27 5.44 4.68 8.06
CA PHE A 27 4.55 5.50 7.22
C PHE A 27 4.78 5.40 5.70
N SER A 28 5.45 4.35 5.22
CA SER A 28 5.55 4.09 3.77
C SER A 28 4.44 3.16 3.28
N TYR A 29 3.77 3.51 2.19
CA TYR A 29 2.85 2.61 1.50
C TYR A 29 3.62 1.47 0.83
N LEU A 30 3.09 0.25 0.91
CA LEU A 30 3.64 -0.94 0.24
C LEU A 30 3.52 -0.80 -1.28
N VAL A 31 2.36 -0.36 -1.75
CA VAL A 31 2.09 -0.02 -3.15
C VAL A 31 1.24 1.25 -3.19
N ASN A 32 1.53 2.14 -4.14
CA ASN A 32 0.77 3.36 -4.38
C ASN A 32 0.66 3.58 -5.89
N THR A 33 -0.56 3.63 -6.42
CA THR A 33 -0.82 3.87 -7.83
C THR A 33 -1.94 4.87 -8.02
N LYS A 34 -1.70 5.86 -8.89
CA LYS A 34 -2.65 6.94 -9.14
C LYS A 34 -2.62 7.35 -10.61
N GLY A 35 -3.75 7.85 -11.09
CA GLY A 35 -3.89 8.34 -12.45
C GLY A 35 -5.04 9.34 -12.56
N ASN A 36 -4.83 10.36 -13.38
CA ASN A 36 -5.88 11.28 -13.81
C ASN A 36 -5.89 11.27 -15.34
N ILE A 37 -6.86 10.55 -15.90
CA ILE A 37 -6.96 10.29 -17.33
C ILE A 37 -8.09 11.15 -17.88
N THR A 38 -7.74 12.16 -18.67
CA THR A 38 -8.67 13.15 -19.21
C THR A 38 -9.14 12.82 -20.62
N THR A 39 -8.40 11.98 -21.35
CA THR A 39 -8.75 11.45 -22.66
C THR A 39 -8.77 9.93 -22.61
N ALA A 40 -9.70 9.32 -23.35
CA ALA A 40 -9.92 7.88 -23.25
C ALA A 40 -8.65 7.08 -23.60
N ASN A 41 -8.19 6.27 -22.65
CA ASN A 41 -6.95 5.52 -22.77
C ASN A 41 -7.04 4.15 -22.07
N SER A 42 -6.17 3.22 -22.47
CA SER A 42 -6.06 1.89 -21.89
C SER A 42 -4.62 1.62 -21.47
N SER A 43 -4.41 1.20 -20.23
CA SER A 43 -3.10 0.82 -19.71
C SER A 43 -3.26 0.06 -18.39
N GLY A 44 -2.14 -0.18 -17.71
CA GLY A 44 -2.12 -0.74 -16.37
C GLY A 44 -1.02 -0.14 -15.52
N SER A 45 -1.22 -0.22 -14.22
CA SER A 45 -0.26 0.17 -13.19
C SER A 45 -0.42 -0.73 -11.98
N GLY A 46 0.54 -0.75 -11.09
CA GLY A 46 0.50 -1.65 -9.94
C GLY A 46 1.86 -1.80 -9.30
N GLY A 47 1.96 -2.77 -8.42
CA GLY A 47 3.20 -3.13 -7.75
C GLY A 47 3.04 -4.43 -6.98
N THR A 48 4.16 -4.96 -6.52
CA THR A 48 4.20 -6.16 -5.70
C THR A 48 4.67 -5.84 -4.29
N PHE A 49 4.19 -6.61 -3.31
CA PHE A 49 4.67 -6.53 -1.94
C PHE A 49 4.74 -7.92 -1.32
N LYS A 50 5.63 -8.09 -0.33
CA LYS A 50 5.73 -9.33 0.45
C LYS A 50 4.80 -9.25 1.64
N GLY A 51 4.11 -10.35 1.93
CA GLY A 51 3.27 -10.48 3.10
C GLY A 51 3.29 -11.88 3.68
N LYS A 52 2.83 -11.99 4.92
CA LYS A 52 2.71 -13.25 5.66
C LYS A 52 1.25 -13.65 5.80
N LYS A 53 0.99 -14.95 5.86
CA LYS A 53 -0.32 -15.50 6.14
C LYS A 53 -0.88 -14.93 7.44
N GLY A 54 -2.09 -14.40 7.38
CA GLY A 54 -2.76 -13.78 8.53
C GLY A 54 -2.33 -12.33 8.81
N GLU A 55 -1.33 -11.81 8.11
CA GLU A 55 -1.01 -10.38 8.13
C GLU A 55 -2.18 -9.59 7.57
N LYS A 56 -2.47 -8.46 8.19
CA LYS A 56 -3.57 -7.58 7.80
C LYS A 56 -3.02 -6.37 7.11
N VAL A 57 -3.48 -6.14 5.88
CA VAL A 57 -3.06 -5.02 5.05
C VAL A 57 -4.26 -4.11 4.80
N ASP A 58 -4.08 -2.81 5.02
CA ASP A 58 -5.09 -1.79 4.76
C ASP A 58 -5.00 -1.33 3.30
N PHE A 59 -6.10 -1.44 2.57
CA PHE A 59 -6.26 -0.93 1.21
C PHE A 59 -7.12 0.32 1.22
N PHE A 60 -6.66 1.36 0.53
CA PHE A 60 -7.36 2.63 0.34
C PHE A 60 -7.67 2.75 -1.13
N CYS A 61 -8.95 2.74 -1.48
CA CYS A 61 -9.43 2.79 -2.85
C CYS A 61 -10.24 4.07 -3.04
N ASN A 62 -9.70 5.03 -3.78
CA ASN A 62 -10.44 6.19 -4.25
C ASN A 62 -10.45 6.17 -5.78
N SER A 63 -11.64 6.12 -6.38
CA SER A 63 -11.76 6.20 -7.84
C SER A 63 -13.06 6.84 -8.28
N THR A 64 -13.02 7.47 -9.45
CA THR A 64 -14.19 8.02 -10.14
C THR A 64 -14.06 7.70 -11.62
N VAL A 65 -14.99 6.91 -12.14
CA VAL A 65 -15.02 6.46 -13.54
C VAL A 65 -16.04 7.33 -14.28
N LYS A 66 -15.59 8.15 -15.23
CA LYS A 66 -16.48 8.92 -16.12
C LYS A 66 -16.81 8.16 -17.40
N GLN A 67 -15.85 7.37 -17.91
CA GLN A 67 -15.98 6.53 -19.08
C GLN A 67 -15.08 5.30 -18.95
N GLY A 68 -15.47 4.20 -19.59
CA GLY A 68 -14.65 3.00 -19.71
C GLY A 68 -14.72 2.11 -18.47
N ASN A 69 -13.68 1.30 -18.29
CA ASN A 69 -13.60 0.33 -17.21
C ASN A 69 -12.32 0.52 -16.39
N LEU A 70 -12.42 0.26 -15.09
CA LEU A 70 -11.31 0.26 -14.15
C LEU A 70 -11.39 -1.02 -13.30
N ALA A 71 -10.42 -1.91 -13.46
CA ALA A 71 -10.28 -3.14 -12.71
C ALA A 71 -9.14 -3.02 -11.70
N ILE A 72 -9.42 -3.31 -10.43
CA ILE A 72 -8.47 -3.23 -9.32
C ILE A 72 -8.47 -4.59 -8.65
N VAL A 73 -7.33 -5.27 -8.64
CA VAL A 73 -7.24 -6.68 -8.24
C VAL A 73 -5.99 -6.93 -7.39
N LEU A 74 -6.17 -7.66 -6.29
CA LEU A 74 -5.09 -8.27 -5.53
C LEU A 74 -5.00 -9.75 -5.89
N LYS A 75 -3.83 -10.17 -6.33
CA LYS A 75 -3.49 -11.57 -6.60
C LYS A 75 -2.39 -12.02 -5.68
N ASP A 76 -2.42 -13.31 -5.39
CA ASP A 76 -1.38 -13.97 -4.63
C ASP A 76 -0.23 -14.47 -5.54
N SER A 77 0.83 -15.00 -4.96
CA SER A 77 2.01 -15.50 -5.70
C SER A 77 1.74 -16.61 -6.73
N ASN A 78 0.58 -17.27 -6.67
CA ASN A 78 0.16 -18.30 -7.63
C ASN A 78 -0.77 -17.73 -8.70
N GLY A 79 -0.99 -16.41 -8.69
CA GLY A 79 -1.93 -15.72 -9.59
C GLY A 79 -3.40 -15.87 -9.20
N LYS A 80 -3.72 -16.50 -8.06
CA LYS A 80 -5.11 -16.60 -7.58
C LYS A 80 -5.57 -15.23 -7.11
N VAL A 81 -6.79 -14.86 -7.51
CA VAL A 81 -7.43 -13.62 -7.08
C VAL A 81 -7.81 -13.74 -5.61
N VAL A 82 -7.25 -12.86 -4.79
CA VAL A 82 -7.55 -12.73 -3.36
C VAL A 82 -8.74 -11.79 -3.19
N LYS A 83 -8.72 -10.68 -3.94
CA LYS A 83 -9.77 -9.65 -3.89
C LYS A 83 -9.90 -8.93 -5.22
N ASN A 84 -11.15 -8.74 -5.64
CA ASN A 84 -11.54 -7.72 -6.62
C ASN A 84 -12.11 -6.53 -5.86
N PHE A 85 -11.59 -5.34 -6.13
CA PHE A 85 -12.02 -4.11 -5.48
C PHE A 85 -13.08 -3.42 -6.34
N GLU A 86 -14.07 -2.84 -5.69
CA GLU A 86 -15.07 -2.00 -6.36
C GLU A 86 -14.42 -0.70 -6.84
N ALA A 87 -14.72 -0.31 -8.08
CA ALA A 87 -14.35 0.98 -8.65
C ALA A 87 -15.47 2.01 -8.45
N ASN A 88 -15.18 3.28 -8.77
CA ASN A 88 -16.10 4.40 -8.70
C ASN A 88 -16.63 4.71 -7.28
N LYS A 89 -15.78 4.45 -6.28
CA LYS A 89 -16.07 4.69 -4.86
C LYS A 89 -14.80 5.13 -4.12
N ASP A 90 -15.01 5.70 -2.93
CA ASP A 90 -13.98 6.01 -1.95
C ASP A 90 -14.22 5.19 -0.69
N TYR A 91 -13.30 4.28 -0.36
CA TYR A 91 -13.38 3.45 0.83
C TYR A 91 -12.02 2.90 1.25
N LYS A 92 -12.00 2.44 2.51
CA LYS A 92 -10.90 1.68 3.09
C LYS A 92 -11.38 0.27 3.41
N GLU A 93 -10.58 -0.74 3.08
CA GLU A 93 -10.83 -2.13 3.44
C GLU A 93 -9.56 -2.77 4.01
N GLN A 94 -9.69 -3.54 5.09
CA GLN A 94 -8.58 -4.31 5.66
C GLN A 94 -8.72 -5.77 5.24
N ILE A 95 -7.66 -6.34 4.67
CA ILE A 95 -7.65 -7.71 4.16
C ILE A 95 -6.61 -8.52 4.92
N SER A 96 -7.01 -9.70 5.39
CA SER A 96 -6.07 -10.70 5.92
C SER A 96 -5.51 -11.51 4.75
N LEU A 97 -4.19 -11.57 4.64
CA LEU A 97 -3.49 -12.34 3.61
C LEU A 97 -3.68 -13.85 3.85
N ASP A 98 -3.91 -14.59 2.77
CA ASP A 98 -4.25 -16.01 2.82
C ASP A 98 -3.03 -16.95 2.82
N LYS A 99 -1.84 -16.44 2.51
CA LYS A 99 -0.56 -17.18 2.53
C LYS A 99 0.66 -16.27 2.69
N ASP A 100 1.81 -16.91 2.87
CA ASP A 100 3.10 -16.25 2.80
C ASP A 100 3.53 -16.06 1.34
N GLY A 101 4.17 -14.94 1.05
CA GLY A 101 4.84 -14.72 -0.22
C GLY A 101 4.62 -13.34 -0.80
N GLU A 102 4.83 -13.24 -2.11
CA GLU A 102 4.59 -12.02 -2.87
C GLU A 102 3.12 -11.93 -3.30
N TYR A 103 2.58 -10.72 -3.21
CA TYR A 103 1.25 -10.36 -3.67
C TYR A 103 1.38 -9.32 -4.78
N ASP A 104 0.61 -9.50 -5.85
CA ASP A 104 0.52 -8.57 -6.98
C ASP A 104 -0.74 -7.71 -6.83
N PHE A 105 -0.54 -6.40 -6.75
CA PHE A 105 -1.60 -5.43 -6.73
C PHE A 105 -1.66 -4.69 -8.06
N SER A 106 -2.66 -5.03 -8.86
CA SER A 106 -2.79 -4.60 -10.24
C SER A 106 -4.02 -3.70 -10.44
N VAL A 107 -3.82 -2.59 -11.13
CA VAL A 107 -4.85 -1.69 -11.64
C VAL A 107 -4.78 -1.70 -13.16
N LYS A 108 -5.85 -2.11 -13.82
CA LYS A 108 -5.96 -2.11 -15.28
C LYS A 108 -7.15 -1.28 -15.68
N TYR A 109 -6.99 -0.49 -16.72
CA TYR A 109 -8.05 0.36 -17.21
C TYR A 109 -8.12 0.30 -18.73
N GLU A 110 -9.35 0.35 -19.24
CA GLU A 110 -9.64 0.23 -20.67
C GLU A 110 -10.62 1.30 -21.11
N ASN A 111 -10.27 2.03 -22.17
CA ASN A 111 -11.03 3.15 -22.70
C ASN A 111 -11.46 4.14 -21.60
N PHE A 112 -10.59 4.31 -20.60
CA PHE A 112 -10.92 4.93 -19.33
C PHE A 112 -10.74 6.44 -19.38
N VAL A 113 -11.70 7.16 -18.82
CA VAL A 113 -11.61 8.57 -18.47
C VAL A 113 -12.07 8.71 -17.02
N GLY A 114 -11.25 9.31 -16.18
CA GLY A 114 -11.52 9.36 -14.74
C GLY A 114 -10.26 9.55 -13.91
N ILE A 115 -10.43 9.39 -12.60
CA ILE A 115 -9.36 9.55 -11.61
C ILE A 115 -9.33 8.30 -10.74
N PHE A 116 -8.14 7.85 -10.37
CA PHE A 116 -7.94 6.86 -9.32
C PHE A 116 -6.71 7.19 -8.48
N ASP A 117 -6.78 6.91 -7.19
CA ASP A 117 -5.70 6.95 -6.22
C ASP A 117 -5.86 5.77 -5.27
N ILE A 118 -4.99 4.77 -5.40
CA ILE A 118 -5.15 3.46 -4.77
C ILE A 118 -3.85 3.06 -4.08
N LYS A 119 -3.94 2.71 -2.80
CA LYS A 119 -2.78 2.49 -1.92
C LYS A 119 -2.98 1.29 -1.02
N CYS A 120 -1.89 0.64 -0.62
CA CYS A 120 -1.90 -0.32 0.48
C CYS A 120 -0.77 -0.07 1.48
N LYS A 121 -1.01 -0.40 2.76
CA LYS A 121 -0.01 -0.35 3.84
C LYS A 121 -0.30 -1.38 4.93
#